data_AF-A6P002-F1
#
_entry.id   AF-A6P002-F1
#
_cell.length_a   1.000
_cell.length_b   1.000
_cell.length_c   1.000
_cell.angle_alpha   90.00
_cell.angle_beta   90.00
_cell.angle_gamma   90.00
#
_symmetry.space_group_name_H-M   'P 1'
#
loop_
_entity.id
_entity.type
_entity.pdbx_description
1 polymer ?
#
loop_
_entity_poly.entity_id
_entity_poly.type
_entity_poly.pdbx_seq_one_letter_code
_entity_poly.pdbx_strand_id
1 'polypeptide(L)'
;MGHIRITYAYLNTYKSLCDNGAKYRDAMNQMPLFFTMIYRSLAHTIMIDMCKLFEDDKQVLGIKKFYSICEQNQKVFSNTRQDENGEGTEIPYSITNVLTLAEKDFVRNSKAIENLKAQRDTIWAHSDKRFVLNPNKVENDFPVAWDEIEQLLKFASDFVNSIIMGLTNSIESPFFNTPTACSENVENLLSLLESGIQTQEMANGQVQMKSVCRA
;
A
#
# COMPACT_ATOMS: atom_id res chain seq x y z
N MET A 1 -12.02 1.48 -3.77
CA MET A 1 -11.50 2.53 -2.87
C MET A 1 -10.99 2.01 -1.53
N GLY A 2 -11.78 1.27 -0.75
CA GLY A 2 -11.33 0.74 0.55
C GLY A 2 -10.00 -0.03 0.48
N HIS A 3 -9.87 -0.94 -0.49
CA HIS A 3 -8.63 -1.68 -0.73
C HIS A 3 -7.43 -0.78 -1.02
N ILE A 4 -7.51 0.16 -1.97
CA ILE A 4 -6.41 1.08 -2.32
C ILE A 4 -5.90 1.84 -1.08
N ARG A 5 -6.81 2.37 -0.26
CA ARG A 5 -6.45 3.11 0.96
C ARG A 5 -5.78 2.25 2.02
N ILE A 6 -6.30 1.04 2.23
CA ILE A 6 -5.73 0.09 3.19
C ILE A 6 -4.35 -0.37 2.72
N THR A 7 -4.17 -0.61 1.42
CA THR A 7 -2.87 -0.98 0.86
C THR A 7 -1.85 0.13 1.01
N TYR A 8 -2.23 1.41 0.84
CA TYR A 8 -1.38 2.55 1.19
C TYR A 8 -0.93 2.53 2.65
N ALA A 9 -1.85 2.23 3.57
CA ALA A 9 -1.54 2.14 4.99
C ALA A 9 -0.52 1.04 5.28
N TYR A 10 -0.70 -0.13 4.68
CA TYR A 10 0.24 -1.25 4.82
C TYR A 10 1.60 -0.91 4.24
N LEU A 11 1.66 -0.28 3.06
CA LEU A 11 2.90 0.15 2.45
C LEU A 11 3.63 1.18 3.32
N ASN A 12 2.93 2.21 3.81
CA ASN A 12 3.52 3.24 4.65
C ASN A 12 4.02 2.67 5.98
N THR A 13 3.26 1.74 6.58
CA THR A 13 3.67 1.04 7.81
C THR A 13 4.92 0.20 7.56
N TYR A 14 4.95 -0.56 6.46
CA TYR A 14 6.09 -1.38 6.08
C TYR A 14 7.34 -0.54 5.84
N LYS A 15 7.24 0.52 5.02
CA LYS A 15 8.35 1.46 4.76
C LYS A 15 8.86 2.08 6.04
N SER A 16 7.96 2.59 6.90
CA SER A 16 8.35 3.17 8.19
C SER A 16 9.10 2.17 9.08
N LEU A 17 8.67 0.90 9.14
CA LEU A 17 9.39 -0.14 9.87
C LEU A 17 10.78 -0.42 9.27
N CYS A 18 10.93 -0.40 7.95
CA CYS A 18 12.22 -0.58 7.29
C CYS A 18 13.16 0.61 7.55
N ASP A 19 12.66 1.83 7.38
CA ASP A 19 13.43 3.07 7.52
C ASP A 19 13.92 3.27 8.96
N ASN A 20 13.09 2.89 9.94
CA ASN A 20 13.43 2.96 11.37
C ASN A 20 14.26 1.78 11.88
N GLY A 21 14.45 0.72 11.08
CA GLY A 21 15.09 -0.51 11.53
C GLY A 21 16.56 -0.34 11.95
N ALA A 22 17.28 0.62 11.36
CA ALA A 22 18.64 0.94 11.79
C ALA A 22 18.67 1.71 13.12
N LYS A 23 17.73 2.66 13.31
CA LYS A 23 17.63 3.52 14.49
C LYS A 23 17.24 2.72 15.74
N TYR A 24 16.25 1.84 15.61
CA TYR A 24 15.69 1.07 16.72
C TYR A 24 16.10 -0.41 16.70
N ARG A 25 17.29 -0.70 16.14
CA ARG A 25 17.77 -2.07 15.92
C ARG A 25 17.73 -2.91 17.20
N ASP A 26 18.23 -2.37 18.31
CA ASP A 26 18.34 -3.11 19.56
C ASP A 26 16.95 -3.43 20.13
N ALA A 27 16.03 -2.47 20.05
CA ALA A 27 14.64 -2.68 20.46
C ALA A 27 13.94 -3.75 19.62
N MET A 28 14.11 -3.71 18.30
CA MET A 28 13.53 -4.69 17.39
C MET A 28 14.13 -6.09 17.58
N ASN A 29 15.41 -6.18 17.93
CA ASN A 29 16.12 -7.42 18.20
C ASN A 29 15.69 -8.11 19.50
N GLN A 30 15.00 -7.43 20.42
CA GLN A 30 14.38 -8.09 21.58
C GLN A 30 13.19 -8.97 21.19
N MET A 31 12.56 -8.69 20.04
CA MET A 31 11.34 -9.38 19.59
C MET A 31 11.44 -9.80 18.11
N PRO A 32 12.51 -10.51 17.71
CA PRO A 32 12.84 -10.69 16.29
C PRO A 32 11.78 -11.48 15.53
N LEU A 33 11.14 -12.47 16.17
CA LEU A 33 10.05 -13.24 15.57
C LEU A 33 8.81 -12.41 15.32
N PHE A 34 8.45 -11.52 16.25
CA PHE A 34 7.31 -10.63 16.10
C PHE A 34 7.48 -9.71 14.89
N PHE A 35 8.60 -9.00 14.81
CA PHE A 35 8.87 -8.10 13.69
C PHE A 35 8.99 -8.85 12.36
N THR A 36 9.62 -10.04 12.35
CA THR A 36 9.68 -10.89 11.15
C THR A 36 8.27 -11.26 10.65
N MET A 37 7.35 -11.62 11.55
CA MET A 37 5.98 -11.93 11.18
C MET A 37 5.24 -10.70 10.65
N ILE A 38 5.43 -9.52 11.24
CA ILE A 38 4.82 -8.28 10.79
C ILE A 38 5.33 -7.91 9.39
N TYR A 39 6.65 -7.90 9.16
CA TYR A 39 7.22 -7.61 7.83
C TYR A 39 6.67 -8.53 6.75
N ARG A 40 6.67 -9.85 7.02
CA ARG A 40 6.18 -10.84 6.05
C ARG A 40 4.68 -10.70 5.79
N SER A 41 3.88 -10.46 6.83
CA SER A 41 2.43 -10.29 6.70
C SER A 41 2.07 -9.03 5.91
N LEU A 42 2.78 -7.92 6.17
CA LEU A 42 2.60 -6.67 5.43
C LEU A 42 2.99 -6.84 3.97
N ALA A 43 4.20 -7.36 3.70
CA ALA A 43 4.67 -7.57 2.34
C ALA A 43 3.71 -8.48 1.54
N HIS A 44 3.32 -9.63 2.11
CA HIS A 44 2.36 -10.53 1.50
C HIS A 44 1.02 -9.83 1.19
N THR A 45 0.49 -9.08 2.16
CA THR A 45 -0.82 -8.41 1.99
C THR A 45 -0.76 -7.32 0.92
N ILE A 46 0.31 -6.51 0.91
CA ILE A 46 0.55 -5.52 -0.15
C ILE A 46 0.57 -6.22 -1.50
N MET A 47 1.38 -7.26 -1.68
CA MET A 47 1.52 -7.96 -2.96
C MET A 47 0.20 -8.56 -3.44
N ILE A 48 -0.55 -9.23 -2.56
CA ILE A 48 -1.85 -9.81 -2.91
C ILE A 48 -2.86 -8.73 -3.31
N ASP A 49 -2.96 -7.64 -2.55
CA ASP A 49 -3.93 -6.58 -2.86
C ASP A 49 -3.54 -5.82 -4.14
N MET A 50 -2.26 -5.59 -4.39
CA MET A 50 -1.77 -5.06 -5.67
C MET A 50 -2.17 -5.98 -6.83
N CYS A 51 -2.01 -7.29 -6.68
CA CYS A 51 -2.39 -8.24 -7.71
C CYS A 51 -3.91 -8.25 -7.97
N LYS A 52 -4.74 -8.12 -6.93
CA LYS A 52 -6.20 -8.00 -7.09
C LYS A 52 -6.59 -6.70 -7.81
N LEU A 53 -5.94 -5.58 -7.46
CA LEU A 53 -6.21 -4.28 -8.08
C LEU A 53 -5.88 -4.31 -9.58
N PHE A 54 -4.78 -4.96 -9.96
CA PHE A 54 -4.30 -4.99 -11.35
C PHE A 54 -4.57 -6.31 -12.08
N GLU A 55 -5.57 -7.06 -11.61
CA GLU A 55 -6.03 -8.29 -12.26
C GLU A 55 -6.65 -7.98 -13.64
N ASP A 56 -6.35 -8.85 -14.62
CA ASP A 56 -6.86 -8.75 -16.00
C ASP A 56 -7.87 -9.86 -16.33
N ASP A 57 -8.45 -10.46 -15.29
CA ASP A 57 -9.61 -11.33 -15.39
C ASP A 57 -10.88 -10.50 -15.54
N LYS A 58 -11.68 -10.80 -16.56
CA LYS A 58 -12.95 -10.13 -16.87
C LYS A 58 -14.00 -10.29 -15.77
N GLN A 59 -13.86 -11.29 -14.89
CA GLN A 59 -14.74 -11.58 -13.76
C GLN A 59 -14.33 -10.84 -12.48
N VAL A 60 -13.10 -10.33 -12.42
CA VAL A 60 -12.59 -9.60 -11.25
C VAL A 60 -12.75 -8.10 -11.48
N LEU A 61 -13.29 -7.40 -10.48
CA LEU A 61 -13.40 -5.94 -10.52
C LEU A 61 -12.05 -5.28 -10.15
N GLY A 62 -11.09 -5.36 -11.07
CA GLY A 62 -9.82 -4.63 -11.01
C GLY A 62 -9.89 -3.24 -11.67
N ILE A 63 -8.78 -2.50 -11.63
CA ILE A 63 -8.65 -1.16 -12.22
C ILE A 63 -8.92 -1.20 -13.73
N LYS A 64 -8.45 -2.24 -14.44
CA LYS A 64 -8.69 -2.40 -15.88
C LYS A 64 -10.16 -2.67 -16.20
N LYS A 65 -10.83 -3.51 -15.41
CA LYS A 65 -12.28 -3.73 -15.56
C LYS A 65 -13.07 -2.46 -15.29
N PHE A 66 -12.69 -1.71 -14.24
CA PHE A 66 -13.30 -0.44 -13.91
C PHE A 66 -13.12 0.60 -15.03
N TYR A 67 -11.91 0.68 -15.61
CA TYR A 67 -11.65 1.47 -16.81
C TYR A 67 -12.63 1.14 -17.95
N SER A 68 -12.78 -0.15 -18.30
CA SER A 68 -13.70 -0.55 -19.37
C SER A 68 -15.16 -0.19 -19.07
N ILE A 69 -15.58 -0.26 -17.80
CA ILE A 69 -16.92 0.17 -17.40
C ILE A 69 -17.08 1.67 -17.64
N CYS A 70 -16.12 2.50 -17.23
CA CYS A 70 -16.16 3.94 -17.45
C CYS A 70 -16.16 4.29 -18.94
N GLU A 71 -15.33 3.61 -19.74
CA GLU A 71 -15.23 3.79 -21.18
C GLU A 71 -16.56 3.51 -21.91
N GLN A 72 -17.26 2.43 -21.52
CA GLN A 72 -18.56 2.06 -22.08
C GLN A 72 -19.71 2.97 -21.62
N ASN A 73 -19.53 3.69 -20.52
CA ASN A 73 -20.56 4.50 -19.87
C ASN A 73 -20.21 5.99 -19.84
N GLN A 74 -19.40 6.49 -20.78
CA GLN A 74 -18.99 7.89 -20.82
C GLN A 74 -20.15 8.90 -20.76
N LYS A 75 -21.32 8.55 -21.31
CA LYS A 75 -22.54 9.36 -21.27
C LYS A 75 -23.08 9.66 -19.85
N VAL A 76 -22.67 8.89 -18.84
CA VAL A 76 -23.07 9.11 -17.43
C VAL A 76 -22.33 10.32 -16.85
N PHE A 77 -21.19 10.68 -17.43
CA PHE A 77 -20.39 11.79 -16.99
C PHE A 77 -20.85 13.08 -17.69
N SER A 78 -21.45 13.97 -16.91
CA SER A 78 -21.84 15.30 -17.41
C SER A 78 -20.65 16.26 -17.34
N ASN A 79 -20.49 17.07 -18.38
CA ASN A 79 -19.60 18.25 -18.37
C ASN A 79 -20.33 19.52 -17.91
N THR A 80 -21.61 19.43 -17.56
CA THR A 80 -22.43 20.53 -17.06
C THR A 80 -23.10 20.14 -15.75
N ARG A 81 -23.22 21.09 -14.82
CA ARG A 81 -23.92 20.90 -13.55
C ARG A 81 -25.06 21.89 -13.40
N GLN A 82 -26.21 21.39 -13.01
CA GLN A 82 -27.35 22.23 -12.67
C GLN A 82 -27.22 22.72 -11.22
N ASP A 83 -27.42 24.01 -11.02
CA ASP A 83 -27.60 24.58 -9.69
C ASP A 83 -29.04 24.35 -9.16
N GLU A 84 -29.36 24.90 -7.99
CA GLU A 84 -30.69 24.83 -7.39
C GLU A 84 -31.81 25.50 -8.23
N ASN A 85 -31.44 26.35 -9.18
CA ASN A 85 -32.35 27.02 -10.12
C ASN A 85 -32.43 26.29 -11.48
N GLY A 86 -31.66 25.22 -11.67
CA GLY A 86 -31.58 24.48 -12.93
C GLY A 86 -30.62 25.09 -13.96
N GLU A 87 -29.87 26.13 -13.61
CA GLU A 87 -28.88 26.75 -14.50
C GLU A 87 -27.63 25.87 -14.62
N GLY A 88 -27.24 25.59 -15.86
CA GLY A 88 -26.11 24.70 -16.18
C GLY A 88 -24.77 25.44 -16.18
N THR A 89 -23.89 25.12 -15.24
CA THR A 89 -22.49 25.55 -15.23
C THR A 89 -21.59 24.47 -15.82
N GLU A 90 -20.77 24.81 -16.82
CA GLU A 90 -19.74 23.89 -17.31
C GLU A 90 -18.70 23.62 -16.22
N ILE A 91 -18.37 22.35 -16.02
CA ILE A 91 -17.28 21.94 -15.15
C ILE A 91 -16.04 21.58 -15.98
N PRO A 92 -14.83 21.92 -15.49
CA PRO A 92 -13.58 21.55 -16.14
C PRO A 92 -13.24 20.06 -15.91
N TYR A 93 -14.18 19.18 -16.27
CA TYR A 93 -14.06 17.73 -16.18
C TYR A 93 -14.28 17.11 -17.56
N SER A 94 -13.39 16.18 -17.94
CA SER A 94 -13.50 15.44 -19.19
C SER A 94 -13.17 13.98 -18.93
N ILE A 95 -14.19 13.11 -19.00
CA ILE A 95 -14.00 11.67 -18.90
C ILE A 95 -13.04 11.15 -19.96
N THR A 96 -13.08 11.69 -21.18
CA THR A 96 -12.17 11.31 -22.26
C THR A 96 -10.71 11.60 -21.90
N ASN A 97 -10.42 12.75 -21.28
CA ASN A 97 -9.08 13.07 -20.82
C ASN A 97 -8.64 12.14 -19.68
N VAL A 98 -9.54 11.84 -18.73
CA VAL A 98 -9.27 10.90 -17.62
C VAL A 98 -8.94 9.51 -18.15
N LEU A 99 -9.72 8.99 -19.10
CA LEU A 99 -9.46 7.69 -19.73
C LEU A 99 -8.14 7.69 -20.52
N THR A 100 -7.84 8.76 -21.26
CA THR A 100 -6.57 8.90 -22.00
C THR A 100 -5.35 8.89 -21.06
N LEU A 101 -5.45 9.55 -19.90
CA LEU A 101 -4.40 9.51 -18.88
C LEU A 101 -4.25 8.12 -18.28
N ALA A 102 -5.35 7.44 -17.98
CA ALA A 102 -5.33 6.10 -17.44
C ALA A 102 -4.71 5.08 -18.42
N GLU A 103 -5.00 5.20 -19.72
CA GLU A 103 -4.37 4.37 -20.76
C GLU A 103 -2.84 4.57 -20.79
N LYS A 104 -2.38 5.82 -20.73
CA LYS A 104 -0.94 6.13 -20.63
C LYS A 104 -0.31 5.53 -19.38
N ASP A 105 -1.01 5.58 -18.25
CA ASP A 105 -0.52 4.98 -17.00
C ASP A 105 -0.49 3.45 -17.06
N PHE A 106 -1.46 2.79 -17.71
CA PHE A 106 -1.39 1.35 -17.97
C PHE A 106 -0.18 0.97 -18.81
N VAL A 107 0.08 1.70 -19.89
CA VAL A 107 1.25 1.47 -20.75
C VAL A 107 2.54 1.68 -19.97
N ARG A 108 2.64 2.80 -19.23
CA ARG A 108 3.82 3.14 -18.43
C ARG A 108 4.16 2.07 -17.40
N ASN A 109 3.15 1.51 -16.73
CA ASN A 109 3.34 0.54 -15.65
C ASN A 109 3.15 -0.92 -16.08
N SER A 110 3.05 -1.20 -17.38
CA SER A 110 2.77 -2.54 -17.92
C SER A 110 3.75 -3.61 -17.40
N LYS A 111 5.04 -3.30 -17.37
CA LYS A 111 6.08 -4.23 -16.90
C LYS A 111 5.94 -4.57 -15.41
N ALA A 112 5.66 -3.58 -14.57
CA ALA A 112 5.43 -3.80 -13.14
C ALA A 112 4.18 -4.66 -12.91
N ILE A 113 3.11 -4.43 -13.68
CA ILE A 113 1.88 -5.24 -13.63
C ILE A 113 2.15 -6.70 -14.05
N GLU A 114 2.93 -6.92 -15.11
CA GLU A 114 3.34 -8.25 -15.54
C GLU A 114 4.17 -8.97 -14.48
N ASN A 115 5.13 -8.27 -13.88
CA ASN A 115 5.98 -8.84 -12.83
C ASN A 115 5.16 -9.19 -11.58
N LEU A 116 4.22 -8.34 -11.16
CA LEU A 116 3.28 -8.62 -10.06
C LEU A 116 2.51 -9.93 -10.29
N LYS A 117 1.97 -10.11 -11.50
CA LYS A 117 1.22 -11.33 -11.86
C LYS A 117 2.11 -12.57 -11.85
N ALA A 118 3.30 -12.48 -12.43
CA ALA A 118 4.26 -13.58 -12.44
C ALA A 118 4.67 -14.00 -11.02
N GLN A 119 4.92 -13.03 -10.15
CA GLN A 119 5.21 -13.30 -8.74
C GLN A 119 4.00 -13.91 -8.02
N ARG A 120 2.78 -13.42 -8.26
CA ARG A 120 1.56 -13.98 -7.65
C ARG A 120 1.40 -15.46 -7.94
N ASP A 121 1.51 -15.82 -9.21
CA ASP A 121 1.26 -17.18 -9.70
C ASP A 121 2.29 -18.19 -9.22
N THR A 122 3.38 -17.72 -8.62
CA THR A 122 4.52 -18.58 -8.26
C THR A 122 4.87 -18.52 -6.77
N ILE A 123 4.79 -17.34 -6.15
CA ILE A 123 5.20 -17.08 -4.76
C ILE A 123 3.97 -16.90 -3.87
N TRP A 124 3.09 -15.96 -4.23
CA TRP A 124 2.16 -15.37 -3.27
C TRP A 124 0.81 -16.09 -3.18
N ALA A 125 0.26 -16.59 -4.28
CA ALA A 125 -1.07 -17.23 -4.30
C ALA A 125 -1.02 -18.74 -4.53
N HIS A 126 -0.07 -19.18 -5.35
CA HIS A 126 0.09 -20.58 -5.70
C HIS A 126 1.53 -20.92 -5.39
N SER A 127 1.77 -21.64 -4.28
CA SER A 127 3.10 -22.09 -3.85
C SER A 127 3.65 -23.10 -4.85
N ASP A 128 4.06 -22.60 -6.02
CA ASP A 128 4.49 -23.36 -7.16
C ASP A 128 5.80 -24.09 -6.83
N LYS A 129 5.97 -25.28 -7.41
CA LYS A 129 7.20 -26.07 -7.30
C LYS A 129 8.45 -25.22 -7.66
N ARG A 130 8.31 -24.25 -8.56
CA ARG A 130 9.37 -23.30 -8.92
C ARG A 130 9.86 -22.47 -7.73
N PHE A 131 8.96 -21.99 -6.88
CA PHE A 131 9.31 -21.27 -5.66
C PHE A 131 9.96 -22.19 -4.62
N VAL A 132 9.44 -23.41 -4.44
CA VAL A 132 10.00 -24.39 -3.49
C VAL A 132 11.44 -24.76 -3.84
N LEU A 133 11.76 -24.87 -5.13
CA LEU A 133 13.09 -25.29 -5.61
C LEU A 133 14.11 -24.14 -5.65
N ASN A 134 13.66 -22.89 -5.90
CA ASN A 134 14.54 -21.73 -5.92
C ASN A 134 13.77 -20.44 -5.56
N PRO A 135 13.63 -20.13 -4.25
CA PRO A 135 12.80 -19.03 -3.77
C PRO A 135 13.20 -17.67 -4.36
N ASN A 136 14.51 -17.42 -4.47
CA ASN A 136 15.03 -16.13 -4.92
C ASN A 136 14.94 -15.95 -6.44
N LYS A 137 14.83 -17.05 -7.21
CA LYS A 137 14.82 -16.96 -8.67
C LYS A 137 13.63 -16.18 -9.20
N VAL A 138 12.45 -16.37 -8.62
CA VAL A 138 11.24 -15.70 -9.11
C VAL A 138 11.29 -14.20 -8.83
N GLU A 139 11.74 -13.82 -7.63
CA GLU A 139 11.93 -12.41 -7.28
C GLU A 139 12.99 -11.74 -8.16
N ASN A 140 14.04 -12.48 -8.55
CA ASN A 140 15.08 -11.99 -9.47
C ASN A 140 14.61 -11.92 -10.94
N ASP A 141 13.83 -12.91 -11.40
CA ASP A 141 13.35 -12.99 -12.79
C ASP A 141 12.23 -11.96 -13.04
N PHE A 142 11.47 -11.62 -12.01
CA PHE A 142 10.33 -10.69 -12.06
C PHE A 142 10.40 -9.67 -10.92
N PRO A 143 11.41 -8.79 -10.88
CA PRO A 143 11.58 -7.86 -9.78
C PRO A 143 10.40 -6.88 -9.72
N VAL A 144 9.97 -6.56 -8.50
CA VAL A 144 8.97 -5.53 -8.23
C VAL A 144 9.54 -4.64 -7.13
N ALA A 145 9.83 -3.39 -7.48
CA ALA A 145 10.40 -2.42 -6.55
C ALA A 145 9.29 -1.65 -5.79
N TRP A 146 9.64 -1.11 -4.62
CA TRP A 146 8.67 -0.41 -3.77
C TRP A 146 8.13 0.87 -4.42
N ASP A 147 8.96 1.56 -5.20
CA ASP A 147 8.57 2.74 -5.97
C ASP A 147 7.59 2.36 -7.10
N GLU A 148 7.75 1.20 -7.73
CA GLU A 148 6.78 0.68 -8.71
C GLU A 148 5.43 0.38 -8.04
N ILE A 149 5.42 -0.19 -6.83
CA ILE A 149 4.19 -0.42 -6.06
C ILE A 149 3.52 0.91 -5.70
N GLU A 150 4.30 1.90 -5.26
CA GLU A 150 3.79 3.23 -4.91
C GLU A 150 3.22 3.96 -6.14
N GLN A 151 3.89 3.87 -7.30
CA GLN A 151 3.42 4.41 -8.57
C GLN A 151 2.12 3.75 -9.03
N LEU A 152 2.00 2.43 -8.90
CA LEU A 152 0.78 1.70 -9.21
C LEU A 152 -0.38 2.06 -8.28
N LEU A 153 -0.14 2.18 -6.98
CA LEU A 153 -1.15 2.65 -6.03
C LEU A 153 -1.59 4.08 -6.34
N LYS A 154 -0.65 4.95 -6.70
CA LYS A 154 -0.93 6.34 -7.09
C LYS A 154 -1.79 6.38 -8.34
N PHE A 155 -1.43 5.61 -9.36
CA PHE A 155 -2.24 5.46 -10.56
C PHE A 155 -3.66 5.01 -10.24
N ALA A 156 -3.83 3.93 -9.48
CA ALA A 156 -5.15 3.43 -9.09
C ALA A 156 -5.96 4.48 -8.31
N SER A 157 -5.33 5.18 -7.37
CA SER A 157 -5.96 6.22 -6.57
C SER A 157 -6.39 7.42 -7.42
N ASP A 158 -5.49 7.96 -8.24
CA ASP A 158 -5.74 9.13 -9.08
C ASP A 158 -6.84 8.84 -10.09
N PHE A 159 -6.81 7.67 -10.74
CA PHE A 159 -7.83 7.27 -11.70
C PHE A 159 -9.20 7.16 -11.01
N VAL A 160 -9.30 6.40 -9.91
CA VAL A 160 -10.59 6.20 -9.24
C VAL A 160 -11.11 7.52 -8.64
N ASN A 161 -10.26 8.37 -8.06
CA ASN A 161 -10.67 9.68 -7.57
C ASN A 161 -11.13 10.62 -8.68
N SER A 162 -10.50 10.55 -9.87
CA SER A 162 -10.96 11.33 -11.03
C SER A 162 -12.38 10.91 -11.45
N ILE A 163 -12.67 9.61 -11.44
CA ILE A 163 -14.01 9.10 -11.73
C ILE A 163 -15.03 9.54 -10.67
N ILE A 164 -14.66 9.47 -9.39
CA ILE A 164 -15.54 9.92 -8.28
C ILE A 164 -15.82 11.42 -8.41
N MET A 165 -14.79 12.25 -8.63
CA MET A 165 -14.95 13.68 -8.87
C MET A 165 -15.96 13.96 -10.00
N GLY A 166 -15.87 13.20 -11.09
CA GLY A 166 -16.80 13.30 -12.21
C GLY A 166 -18.26 12.94 -11.88
N LEU A 167 -18.50 12.08 -10.89
CA LEU A 167 -19.83 11.58 -10.53
C LEU A 167 -20.45 12.30 -9.33
N THR A 168 -19.64 12.64 -8.32
CA THR A 168 -20.12 13.08 -7.00
C THR A 168 -19.59 14.43 -6.56
N ASN A 169 -18.61 15.00 -7.28
CA ASN A 169 -17.83 16.16 -6.83
C ASN A 169 -17.02 15.96 -5.54
N SER A 170 -16.86 14.72 -5.08
CA SER A 170 -16.04 14.44 -3.92
C SER A 170 -14.67 13.92 -4.34
N ILE A 171 -13.69 14.14 -3.46
CA ILE A 171 -12.45 13.40 -3.49
C ILE A 171 -12.44 12.54 -2.24
N GLU A 172 -11.98 11.33 -2.42
CA GLU A 172 -12.03 10.29 -1.43
C GLU A 172 -10.61 10.07 -0.88
N SER A 173 -10.23 10.83 0.16
CA SER A 173 -8.93 10.74 0.85
C SER A 173 -8.79 9.49 1.74
N PRO A 174 -7.56 8.97 1.99
CA PRO A 174 -7.34 7.92 2.98
C PRO A 174 -7.96 8.27 4.34
N PHE A 175 -8.46 7.27 5.08
CA PHE A 175 -9.10 7.43 6.40
C PHE A 175 -8.14 7.86 7.53
N PHE A 176 -6.91 8.25 7.20
CA PHE A 176 -5.92 8.65 8.20
C PHE A 176 -6.07 10.12 8.54
N ASN A 177 -5.96 10.43 9.84
CA ASN A 177 -6.03 11.82 10.33
C ASN A 177 -4.97 12.72 9.66
N THR A 178 -3.82 12.13 9.27
CA THR A 178 -2.73 12.80 8.54
C THR A 178 -2.04 11.82 7.57
N PRO A 179 -1.38 12.31 6.50
CA PRO A 179 -0.60 11.47 5.57
C PRO A 179 0.54 10.70 6.26
N THR A 180 1.05 11.24 7.38
CA THR A 180 2.17 10.71 8.18
C THR A 180 1.72 9.84 9.34
N ALA A 181 0.41 9.63 9.54
CA ALA A 181 -0.09 8.92 10.71
C ALA A 181 0.52 7.51 10.87
N CYS A 182 0.70 6.76 9.76
CA CYS A 182 1.34 5.45 9.82
C CYS A 182 2.81 5.54 10.25
N SER A 183 3.57 6.49 9.70
CA SER A 183 4.99 6.64 10.03
C SER A 183 5.18 7.10 11.47
N GLU A 184 4.42 8.10 11.91
CA GLU A 184 4.43 8.63 13.28
C GLU A 184 4.07 7.55 14.30
N ASN A 185 3.04 6.74 14.03
CA ASN A 185 2.64 5.68 14.94
C ASN A 185 3.69 4.56 15.04
N VAL A 186 4.35 4.21 13.93
CA VAL A 186 5.45 3.23 13.95
C VAL A 186 6.64 3.77 14.75
N GLU A 187 7.04 5.02 14.51
CA GLU A 187 8.15 5.62 15.26
C GLU A 187 7.84 5.72 16.76
N ASN A 188 6.62 6.14 17.12
CA ASN A 188 6.18 6.18 18.51
C ASN A 188 6.19 4.78 19.16
N LEU A 189 5.68 3.75 18.46
CA LEU A 189 5.73 2.36 18.94
C LEU A 189 7.17 1.94 19.26
N LEU A 190 8.10 2.15 18.32
CA LEU A 190 9.50 1.75 18.48
C LEU A 190 10.20 2.54 19.59
N SER A 191 9.92 3.84 19.70
CA SER A 191 10.41 4.69 20.78
C SER A 191 9.95 4.21 22.16
N LEU A 192 8.68 3.81 22.28
CA LEU A 192 8.13 3.29 23.52
C LEU A 192 8.75 1.94 23.90
N LEU A 193 8.96 1.06 22.90
CA LEU A 193 9.64 -0.22 23.09
C LEU A 193 11.08 -0.01 23.61
N GLU A 194 11.86 0.84 22.95
CA GLU A 194 13.23 1.14 23.36
C GLU A 194 13.30 1.72 24.78
N SER A 195 12.43 2.69 25.09
CA SER A 195 12.33 3.28 26.43
C SER A 195 11.97 2.25 27.50
N GLY A 196 11.05 1.33 27.16
CA GLY A 196 10.64 0.24 28.04
C GLY A 196 11.79 -0.73 28.34
N ILE A 197 12.57 -1.09 27.32
CA ILE A 197 13.74 -1.97 27.44
C ILE A 197 14.80 -1.32 28.35
N GLN A 198 15.15 -0.06 28.09
CA GLN A 198 16.13 0.68 28.92
C GLN A 198 15.68 0.77 30.38
N THR A 199 14.39 0.99 30.62
CA THR A 199 13.82 1.03 31.98
C THR A 199 13.95 -0.32 32.69
N GLN A 200 13.69 -1.42 32.00
CA GLN A 200 13.83 -2.77 32.55
C GLN A 200 15.29 -3.12 32.85
N GLU A 201 16.23 -2.74 31.98
CA GLU A 201 17.67 -2.93 32.20
C GLU A 201 18.17 -2.17 33.44
N MET A 202 17.76 -0.90 33.59
CA MET A 202 18.08 -0.10 34.77
C MET A 202 17.51 -0.72 36.05
N ALA A 203 16.28 -1.23 36.03
CA ALA A 203 15.67 -1.90 37.18
C ALA A 203 16.43 -3.18 37.54
N ASN A 204 16.79 -4.00 36.56
CA ASN A 204 17.52 -5.24 36.77
C ASN A 204 18.95 -5.00 37.30
N GLY A 205 19.65 -3.99 36.77
CA GLY A 205 20.98 -3.59 37.24
C GLY A 205 20.98 -3.08 38.69
N GLN A 206 19.94 -2.35 39.10
CA GLN A 206 19.78 -1.90 40.49
C GLN A 206 19.49 -3.07 41.46
N VAL A 207 18.77 -4.10 41.03
CA VAL A 207 18.54 -5.32 41.82
C VAL A 207 19.84 -6.12 42.01
N GLN A 208 20.66 -6.22 40.96
CA GLN A 208 21.95 -6.92 41.00
C GLN A 208 22.98 -6.20 41.90
N MET A 209 23.04 -4.87 41.89
CA MET A 209 23.92 -4.13 42.82
C MET A 209 23.50 -4.27 44.30
N LYS A 210 22.19 -4.36 44.59
CA LYS A 210 21.69 -4.57 45.96
C LYS A 210 21.97 -5.98 46.50
N SER A 211 22.13 -6.99 45.65
CA SER A 211 22.47 -8.35 46.09
C SER A 211 23.97 -8.54 46.34
N VAL A 212 24.83 -7.83 45.60
CA VAL A 212 26.29 -7.87 45.77
C VAL A 212 26.75 -7.13 47.04
N CYS A 213 26.09 -6.02 47.41
CA CYS A 213 26.43 -5.27 48.63
C CYS A 213 25.87 -5.88 49.95
N ARG A 214 25.26 -7.08 49.90
CA ARG A 214 24.70 -7.79 51.07
C ARG A 214 25.51 -9.03 51.49
N ALA A 215 26.71 -9.22 50.96
CA ALA A 215 27.65 -10.27 51.36
C ALA A 215 28.70 -9.76 52.35
#